data_AF-A0A5A7X5Z1-F1
#
_entry.id   AF-A0A5A7X5Z1-F1
#
_cell.length_a   1.000
_cell.length_b   1.000
_cell.length_c   1.000
_cell.angle_alpha   90.00
_cell.angle_beta   90.00
_cell.angle_gamma   90.00
#
_symmetry.space_group_name_H-M   'P 1'
#
loop_
_entity.id
_entity.type
_entity.pdbx_description
1 polymer ?
#
loop_
_entity_poly.entity_id
_entity_poly.type
_entity_poly.pdbx_seq_one_letter_code
_entity_poly.pdbx_strand_id
1 'polypeptide(L)'
;MTTANDLIAEALAIRMLRGAVREATDIGTNAVEYALHGWPVFPLRGKVPAISSRAGGRGVLDATCDILTVVRWWAGHHAGANIGGRVPEAMFVLDVDPRNGGQESLDNLEKKYGPLPDTLTTLSGRGDGGVHLFYRRPKGKLSSRRLGEGIDVKTSSGYVVLPTSVHPDTGRRYTRIEREVAATPGWLADLLRAEARAASQPRLRIALSSNGPGIADRFSDGTSWSEVLEPHGWRCVTGDPETDGARWRHPNATSPSSASVMHGKLFVYSPNTSFETTEAGGPNGYTKFRAYALLNHNGDMSVASRALRKED
;
A
#
# COMPACT_ATOMS: atom_id res chain seq x y z
N MET A 1 -2.46 1.04 -37.20
CA MET A 1 -2.53 1.35 -35.77
C MET A 1 -3.71 2.28 -35.57
N THR A 2 -4.56 2.03 -34.57
CA THR A 2 -5.71 2.88 -34.23
C THR A 2 -5.22 4.26 -33.80
N THR A 3 -5.81 5.34 -34.34
CA THR A 3 -5.38 6.70 -34.00
C THR A 3 -6.07 7.21 -32.74
N ALA A 4 -5.54 8.29 -32.16
CA ALA A 4 -6.13 8.97 -31.01
C ALA A 4 -7.59 9.39 -31.25
N ASN A 5 -7.90 9.91 -32.45
CA ASN A 5 -9.25 10.35 -32.80
C ASN A 5 -10.20 9.16 -32.94
N ASP A 6 -9.72 8.03 -33.48
CA ASP A 6 -10.53 6.81 -33.62
C ASP A 6 -10.95 6.28 -32.24
N LEU A 7 -10.02 6.19 -31.29
CA LEU A 7 -10.30 5.72 -29.92
C LEU A 7 -11.36 6.58 -29.23
N ILE A 8 -11.25 7.91 -29.33
CA ILE A 8 -12.20 8.83 -28.72
C ILE A 8 -13.57 8.71 -29.38
N ALA A 9 -13.62 8.72 -30.72
CA ALA A 9 -14.87 8.66 -31.46
C ALA A 9 -15.63 7.36 -31.18
N GLU A 10 -14.94 6.22 -31.18
CA GLU A 10 -15.54 4.91 -30.90
C GLU A 10 -16.02 4.82 -29.44
N ALA A 11 -15.23 5.30 -28.48
CA ALA A 11 -15.62 5.30 -27.06
C ALA A 11 -16.85 6.18 -26.80
N LEU A 12 -16.95 7.34 -27.45
CA LEU A 12 -18.14 8.19 -27.38
C LEU A 12 -19.37 7.51 -27.99
N ALA A 13 -19.20 6.82 -29.14
CA ALA A 13 -20.29 6.07 -29.76
C ALA A 13 -20.80 4.93 -28.86
N ILE A 14 -19.89 4.15 -28.26
CA ILE A 14 -20.23 3.08 -27.30
C ILE A 14 -21.03 3.63 -26.12
N ARG A 15 -20.56 4.75 -25.56
CA ARG A 15 -21.24 5.44 -24.45
C ARG A 15 -22.66 5.89 -24.85
N MET A 16 -22.83 6.50 -26.03
CA MET A 16 -24.14 6.99 -26.49
C MET A 16 -25.11 5.83 -26.76
N LEU A 17 -24.60 4.71 -27.27
CA LEU A 17 -25.39 3.53 -27.64
C LEU A 17 -25.56 2.51 -26.50
N ARG A 18 -25.12 2.85 -25.27
CA ARG A 18 -25.20 1.97 -24.08
C ARG A 18 -24.68 0.55 -24.34
N GLY A 19 -23.53 0.43 -25.00
CA GLY A 19 -22.84 -0.86 -25.22
C GLY A 19 -23.35 -1.70 -26.41
N ALA A 20 -24.25 -1.19 -27.25
CA ALA A 20 -24.74 -1.92 -28.42
C ALA A 20 -23.76 -1.96 -29.61
N VAL A 21 -22.60 -1.28 -29.53
CA VAL A 21 -21.54 -1.46 -30.52
C VAL A 21 -20.93 -2.84 -30.28
N ARG A 22 -21.37 -3.81 -31.10
CA ARG A 22 -20.82 -5.17 -31.15
C ARG A 22 -19.30 -5.09 -31.21
N GLU A 23 -18.65 -5.59 -30.16
CA GLU A 23 -17.20 -5.77 -30.03
C GLU A 23 -16.37 -4.53 -30.43
N ALA A 24 -16.18 -3.59 -29.50
CA ALA A 24 -15.06 -2.66 -29.61
C ALA A 24 -13.77 -3.48 -29.81
N THR A 25 -13.15 -3.36 -30.99
CA THR A 25 -12.04 -4.25 -31.40
C THR A 25 -10.74 -3.94 -30.68
N ASP A 26 -10.59 -2.72 -30.16
CA ASP A 26 -9.39 -2.27 -29.46
C ASP A 26 -9.60 -2.09 -27.95
N ILE A 27 -8.62 -2.58 -27.18
CA ILE A 27 -8.62 -2.46 -25.72
C ILE A 27 -8.47 -0.99 -25.27
N GLY A 28 -7.81 -0.15 -26.06
CA GLY A 28 -7.68 1.27 -25.82
C GLY A 28 -9.01 2.01 -25.87
N THR A 29 -9.92 1.63 -26.78
CA THR A 29 -11.27 2.22 -26.85
C THR A 29 -12.01 2.02 -25.53
N ASN A 30 -11.93 0.82 -24.95
CA ASN A 30 -12.54 0.51 -23.66
C ASN A 30 -11.86 1.29 -22.52
N ALA A 31 -10.54 1.46 -22.55
CA ALA A 31 -9.84 2.28 -21.55
C ALA A 31 -10.34 3.74 -21.56
N VAL A 32 -10.57 4.31 -22.74
CA VAL A 32 -11.16 5.65 -22.90
C VAL A 32 -12.60 5.69 -22.39
N GLU A 33 -13.41 4.67 -22.69
CA GLU A 33 -14.78 4.55 -22.22
C GLU A 33 -14.85 4.51 -20.68
N TYR A 34 -14.02 3.70 -20.01
CA TYR A 34 -13.89 3.73 -18.55
C TYR A 34 -13.56 5.12 -18.01
N ALA A 35 -12.56 5.80 -18.60
CA ALA A 35 -12.17 7.14 -18.17
C ALA A 35 -13.29 8.17 -18.35
N LEU A 36 -14.05 8.10 -19.45
CA LEU A 36 -15.25 8.93 -19.68
C LEU A 36 -16.35 8.68 -18.65
N HIS A 37 -16.41 7.47 -18.09
CA HIS A 37 -17.33 7.08 -17.02
C HIS A 37 -16.75 7.28 -15.60
N GLY A 38 -15.65 8.03 -15.48
CA GLY A 38 -15.08 8.41 -14.19
C GLY A 38 -14.31 7.29 -13.50
N TRP A 39 -13.95 6.23 -14.22
CA TRP A 39 -13.03 5.20 -13.73
C TRP A 39 -11.59 5.62 -14.00
N PRO A 40 -10.75 5.83 -12.98
CA PRO A 40 -9.34 6.13 -13.20
C PRO A 40 -8.64 4.86 -13.70
N VAL A 41 -8.06 4.93 -14.89
CA VAL A 41 -7.39 3.79 -15.54
C VAL A 41 -5.91 4.03 -15.80
N PHE A 42 -5.16 2.94 -15.94
CA PHE A 42 -3.74 2.94 -16.32
C PHE A 42 -3.37 1.62 -17.03
N PRO A 43 -2.30 1.59 -17.86
CA PRO A 43 -1.94 0.40 -18.60
C PRO A 43 -1.27 -0.66 -17.72
N LEU A 44 -1.63 -1.92 -17.94
CA LEU A 44 -1.08 -3.11 -17.32
C LEU A 44 -0.37 -4.00 -18.35
N ARG A 45 0.71 -4.65 -17.91
CA ARG A 45 1.34 -5.78 -18.59
C ARG A 45 0.95 -7.05 -17.85
N GLY A 46 0.08 -7.86 -18.45
CA GLY A 46 -0.60 -8.92 -17.71
C GLY A 46 -1.48 -8.32 -16.61
N LYS A 47 -1.10 -8.50 -15.34
CA LYS A 47 -1.84 -7.97 -14.18
C LYS A 47 -1.08 -6.90 -13.38
N VAL A 48 0.12 -6.51 -13.84
CA VAL A 48 1.00 -5.56 -13.13
C VAL A 48 1.15 -4.25 -13.92
N PRO A 49 1.44 -3.11 -13.27
CA PRO A 49 1.61 -1.83 -13.95
C PRO A 49 2.61 -1.91 -15.11
N ALA A 50 2.22 -1.41 -16.29
CA ALA A 50 3.08 -1.42 -17.47
C ALA A 50 4.17 -0.33 -17.42
N ILE A 51 3.86 0.81 -16.80
CA ILE A 51 4.79 1.93 -16.62
C ILE A 51 5.74 1.58 -15.47
N SER A 52 7.00 1.29 -15.80
CA SER A 52 8.02 0.96 -14.81
C SER A 52 8.41 2.17 -13.96
N SER A 53 8.88 1.95 -12.73
CA SER A 53 9.43 3.00 -11.87
C SER A 53 10.60 3.75 -12.53
N ARG A 54 11.45 3.06 -13.30
CA ARG A 54 12.53 3.66 -14.11
C ARG A 54 12.00 4.66 -15.15
N ALA A 55 10.81 4.42 -15.67
CA ALA A 55 10.12 5.30 -16.61
C ALA A 55 9.22 6.34 -15.90
N GLY A 56 9.35 6.50 -14.57
CA GLY A 56 8.55 7.42 -13.76
C GLY A 56 7.21 6.87 -13.30
N GLY A 57 6.93 5.58 -13.51
CA GLY A 57 5.68 4.94 -13.08
C GLY A 57 5.55 4.88 -11.55
N ARG A 58 4.34 5.17 -11.06
CA ARG A 58 3.94 5.14 -9.64
C ARG A 58 2.90 4.06 -9.37
N GLY A 59 2.74 3.13 -10.30
CA GLY A 59 1.81 2.00 -10.18
C GLY A 59 0.36 2.46 -10.22
N VAL A 60 -0.44 2.05 -9.23
CA VAL A 60 -1.86 2.46 -9.13
C VAL A 60 -2.08 3.97 -9.10
N LEU A 61 -1.09 4.73 -8.63
CA LEU A 61 -1.17 6.19 -8.56
C LEU A 61 -1.06 6.88 -9.92
N ASP A 62 -0.73 6.14 -10.99
CA ASP A 62 -0.80 6.66 -12.36
C ASP A 62 -2.23 6.63 -12.91
N ALA A 63 -3.16 5.93 -12.26
CA ALA A 63 -4.54 5.85 -12.71
C ALA A 63 -5.21 7.22 -12.83
N THR A 64 -5.80 7.50 -14.00
CA THR A 64 -6.37 8.81 -14.32
C THR A 64 -7.65 8.70 -15.15
N CYS A 65 -8.50 9.71 -15.05
CA CYS A 65 -9.64 9.92 -15.94
C CYS A 65 -9.32 10.97 -17.03
N ASP A 66 -8.10 11.50 -17.08
CA ASP A 66 -7.71 12.45 -18.13
C ASP A 66 -7.65 11.73 -19.48
N ILE A 67 -8.67 12.00 -20.31
CA ILE A 67 -8.87 11.34 -21.60
C ILE A 67 -7.65 11.49 -22.50
N LEU A 68 -6.99 12.65 -22.51
CA LEU A 68 -5.83 12.86 -23.36
C LEU A 68 -4.64 12.00 -22.90
N THR A 69 -4.44 11.84 -21.60
CA THR A 69 -3.42 10.92 -21.07
C THR A 69 -3.73 9.47 -21.42
N VAL A 70 -4.97 9.03 -21.22
CA VAL A 70 -5.39 7.66 -21.55
C VAL A 70 -5.18 7.38 -23.03
N VAL A 71 -5.65 8.26 -23.92
CA VAL A 71 -5.47 8.13 -25.37
C VAL A 71 -3.99 8.08 -25.74
N ARG A 72 -3.12 8.92 -25.16
CA ARG A 72 -1.68 8.89 -25.43
C ARG A 72 -1.04 7.55 -25.07
N TRP A 73 -1.48 6.89 -24.00
CA TRP A 73 -0.94 5.57 -23.65
C TRP A 73 -1.34 4.51 -24.68
N TRP A 74 -2.63 4.38 -24.97
CA TRP A 74 -3.14 3.30 -25.82
C TRP A 74 -2.99 3.53 -27.33
N ALA A 75 -2.88 4.78 -27.79
CA ALA A 75 -2.48 5.08 -29.18
C ALA A 75 -0.94 5.06 -29.37
N GLY A 76 -0.18 4.90 -28.29
CA GLY A 76 1.29 4.97 -28.28
C GLY A 76 1.95 3.69 -27.78
N HIS A 77 2.92 3.84 -26.88
CA HIS A 77 3.77 2.75 -26.38
C HIS A 77 3.03 1.65 -25.60
N HIS A 78 1.78 1.88 -25.20
CA HIS A 78 0.96 0.92 -24.48
C HIS A 78 -0.25 0.45 -25.31
N ALA A 79 -0.17 0.52 -26.64
CA ALA A 79 -1.13 -0.12 -27.53
C ALA A 79 -1.30 -1.61 -27.16
N GLY A 80 -2.54 -2.07 -27.04
CA GLY A 80 -2.87 -3.44 -26.65
C GLY A 80 -2.65 -3.79 -25.17
N ALA A 81 -2.20 -2.84 -24.32
CA ALA A 81 -2.01 -3.11 -22.90
C ALA A 81 -3.34 -3.39 -22.18
N ASN A 82 -3.29 -4.28 -21.18
CA ASN A 82 -4.42 -4.53 -20.29
C ASN A 82 -4.79 -3.27 -19.51
N ILE A 83 -6.00 -3.22 -18.98
CA ILE A 83 -6.55 -2.05 -18.29
C ILE A 83 -6.57 -2.32 -16.79
N GLY A 84 -5.80 -1.53 -16.04
CA GLY A 84 -5.90 -1.44 -14.59
C GLY A 84 -6.88 -0.34 -14.22
N GLY A 85 -7.86 -0.65 -13.39
CA GLY A 85 -8.80 0.32 -12.84
C GLY A 85 -8.53 0.55 -11.37
N ARG A 86 -8.12 1.77 -10.99
CA ARG A 86 -8.10 2.15 -9.58
C ARG A 86 -9.53 2.23 -9.08
N VAL A 87 -9.83 1.55 -7.98
CA VAL A 87 -11.21 1.47 -7.47
C VAL A 87 -11.65 2.86 -6.99
N PRO A 88 -12.77 3.42 -7.48
CA PRO A 88 -13.26 4.73 -7.04
C PRO A 88 -13.59 4.75 -5.54
N GLU A 89 -13.36 5.89 -4.87
CA GLU A 89 -13.58 6.06 -3.42
C GLU A 89 -15.02 5.74 -2.96
N ALA A 90 -16.01 5.92 -3.84
CA ALA A 90 -17.42 5.65 -3.53
C ALA A 90 -17.76 4.14 -3.47
N MET A 91 -16.82 3.26 -3.86
CA MET A 91 -17.02 1.81 -3.89
C MET A 91 -15.81 1.03 -3.35
N PHE A 92 -16.00 -0.27 -3.17
CA PHE A 92 -14.93 -1.23 -3.00
C PHE A 92 -15.27 -2.49 -3.80
N VAL A 93 -14.29 -3.37 -3.93
CA VAL A 93 -14.43 -4.65 -4.62
C VAL A 93 -14.16 -5.79 -3.66
N LEU A 94 -15.06 -6.77 -3.65
CA LEU A 94 -14.80 -8.09 -3.12
C LEU A 94 -14.15 -8.93 -4.22
N ASP A 95 -12.86 -9.24 -4.06
CA ASP A 95 -12.08 -10.05 -4.98
C ASP A 95 -12.06 -11.50 -4.48
N VAL A 96 -12.79 -12.37 -5.18
CA VAL A 96 -12.98 -13.77 -4.81
C VAL A 96 -12.10 -14.63 -5.71
N ASP A 97 -11.14 -15.32 -5.09
CA ASP A 97 -10.18 -16.21 -5.75
C ASP A 97 -10.43 -17.67 -5.31
N PRO A 98 -11.12 -18.47 -6.15
CA PRO A 98 -11.39 -19.88 -5.87
C PRO A 98 -10.15 -20.71 -5.59
N ARG A 99 -8.98 -20.36 -6.13
CA ARG A 99 -7.72 -21.11 -5.89
C ARG A 99 -7.21 -20.98 -4.47
N ASN A 100 -7.65 -19.94 -3.77
CA ASN A 100 -7.29 -19.65 -2.39
C ASN A 100 -8.46 -19.89 -1.43
N GLY A 101 -9.46 -20.70 -1.83
CA GLY A 101 -10.63 -21.00 -0.99
C GLY A 101 -11.75 -19.95 -1.06
N GLY A 102 -11.66 -18.98 -1.97
CA GLY A 102 -12.60 -17.86 -2.04
C GLY A 102 -14.06 -18.27 -2.24
N GLN A 103 -14.31 -19.27 -3.08
CA GLN A 103 -15.68 -19.77 -3.31
C GLN A 103 -16.27 -20.42 -2.06
N GLU A 104 -15.50 -21.27 -1.37
CA GLU A 104 -15.96 -21.92 -0.14
C GLU A 104 -16.20 -20.89 0.98
N SER A 105 -15.29 -19.91 1.13
CA SER A 105 -15.46 -18.80 2.06
C SER A 105 -16.74 -18.02 1.77
N LEU A 106 -17.02 -17.76 0.49
CA LEU A 106 -18.21 -17.03 0.06
C LEU A 106 -19.49 -17.80 0.37
N ASP A 107 -19.54 -19.07 0.00
CA ASP A 107 -20.68 -19.96 0.25
C ASP A 107 -20.99 -20.05 1.75
N ASN A 108 -19.95 -20.13 2.59
CA ASN A 108 -20.07 -20.15 4.05
C ASN A 108 -20.64 -18.83 4.60
N LEU A 109 -20.21 -17.68 4.06
CA LEU A 109 -20.76 -16.38 4.44
C LEU A 109 -22.24 -16.26 4.04
N GLU A 110 -22.58 -16.64 2.81
CA GLU A 110 -23.96 -16.56 2.31
C GLU A 110 -24.90 -17.51 3.05
N LYS A 111 -24.44 -18.72 3.38
CA LYS A 111 -25.19 -19.66 4.21
C LYS A 111 -25.46 -19.11 5.61
N LYS A 112 -24.53 -18.34 6.17
CA LYS A 112 -24.62 -17.80 7.53
C LYS A 112 -25.44 -16.51 7.62
N TYR A 113 -25.29 -15.61 6.65
CA TYR A 113 -25.84 -14.25 6.72
C TYR A 113 -26.87 -13.92 5.62
N GLY A 114 -27.08 -14.82 4.67
CA GLY A 114 -27.91 -14.61 3.49
C GLY A 114 -27.10 -14.24 2.24
N PRO A 115 -27.69 -14.39 1.05
CA PRO A 115 -27.00 -14.16 -0.22
C PRO A 115 -26.55 -12.70 -0.37
N LEU A 116 -25.45 -12.51 -1.10
CA LEU A 116 -25.06 -11.18 -1.57
C LEU A 116 -26.04 -10.68 -2.64
N PRO A 117 -26.34 -9.37 -2.68
CA PRO A 117 -27.15 -8.81 -3.73
C PRO A 117 -26.37 -8.77 -5.05
N ASP A 118 -27.07 -9.08 -6.15
CA ASP A 118 -26.56 -8.88 -7.50
C ASP A 118 -25.99 -7.46 -7.66
N THR A 119 -24.79 -7.38 -8.22
CA THR A 119 -24.08 -6.12 -8.38
C THR A 119 -23.21 -6.12 -9.62
N LEU A 120 -22.67 -4.95 -9.98
CA LEU A 120 -21.66 -4.84 -11.03
C LEU A 120 -20.57 -5.88 -10.78
N THR A 121 -20.29 -6.71 -11.78
CA THR A 121 -19.43 -7.88 -11.60
C THR A 121 -18.43 -7.98 -12.75
N THR A 122 -17.16 -8.26 -12.43
CA THR A 122 -16.15 -8.65 -13.41
C THR A 122 -15.79 -10.12 -13.22
N LEU A 123 -15.92 -10.92 -14.27
CA LEU A 123 -15.51 -12.31 -14.29
C LEU A 123 -14.07 -12.42 -14.82
N SER A 124 -13.25 -13.23 -14.14
CA SER A 124 -11.89 -13.51 -14.55
C SER A 124 -11.84 -14.36 -15.82
N GLY A 125 -10.96 -13.99 -16.75
CA GLY A 125 -10.64 -14.81 -17.92
C GLY A 125 -9.96 -16.15 -17.57
N ARG A 126 -9.61 -16.40 -16.30
CA ARG A 126 -9.04 -17.69 -15.90
C ARG A 126 -10.01 -18.86 -16.10
N GLY A 127 -11.31 -18.63 -15.93
CA GLY A 127 -12.36 -19.64 -16.12
C GLY A 127 -12.52 -20.63 -14.96
N ASP A 128 -12.05 -20.27 -13.77
CA ASP A 128 -12.14 -21.06 -12.52
C ASP A 128 -13.18 -20.50 -11.53
N GLY A 129 -13.95 -19.49 -11.94
CA GLY A 129 -14.92 -18.81 -11.08
C GLY A 129 -14.39 -17.55 -10.40
N GLY A 130 -13.12 -17.17 -10.60
CA GLY A 130 -12.58 -15.92 -10.04
C GLY A 130 -13.39 -14.69 -10.44
N VAL A 131 -13.77 -13.87 -9.47
CA VAL A 131 -14.74 -12.78 -9.68
C VAL A 131 -14.44 -11.55 -8.82
N HIS A 132 -14.72 -10.37 -9.37
CA HIS A 132 -14.72 -9.10 -8.65
C HIS A 132 -16.17 -8.61 -8.52
N LEU A 133 -16.67 -8.49 -7.30
CA LEU A 133 -18.01 -7.98 -6.99
C LEU A 133 -17.91 -6.56 -6.44
N PHE A 134 -18.57 -5.59 -7.06
CA PHE A 134 -18.41 -4.17 -6.73
C PHE A 134 -19.56 -3.70 -5.83
N TYR A 135 -19.28 -3.06 -4.70
CA TYR A 135 -20.32 -2.56 -3.78
C TYR A 135 -20.06 -1.10 -3.36
N ARG A 136 -21.13 -0.38 -3.02
CA ARG A 136 -21.03 0.99 -2.45
C ARG A 136 -20.26 0.96 -1.13
N ARG A 137 -19.23 1.79 -1.02
CA ARG A 137 -18.28 1.77 0.10
C ARG A 137 -18.93 2.18 1.42
N PRO A 138 -18.91 1.34 2.47
CA PRO A 138 -19.29 1.77 3.81
C PRO A 138 -18.23 2.72 4.40
N LYS A 139 -18.62 3.55 5.36
CA LYS A 139 -17.70 4.50 6.01
C LYS A 139 -16.61 3.77 6.79
N GLY A 140 -15.41 4.37 6.82
CA GLY A 140 -14.29 3.89 7.63
C GLY A 140 -13.26 3.04 6.88
N LYS A 141 -12.33 2.46 7.63
CA LYS A 141 -11.30 1.56 7.11
C LYS A 141 -11.88 0.16 6.94
N LEU A 142 -11.71 -0.40 5.75
CA LEU A 142 -12.16 -1.76 5.42
C LEU A 142 -11.05 -2.78 5.66
N SER A 143 -11.43 -4.00 6.05
CA SER A 143 -10.53 -5.14 6.23
C SER A 143 -11.19 -6.42 5.73
N SER A 144 -10.42 -7.27 5.06
CA SER A 144 -10.83 -8.60 4.60
C SER A 144 -10.66 -9.71 5.65
N ARG A 145 -10.09 -9.43 6.82
CA ARG A 145 -9.66 -10.44 7.81
C ARG A 145 -10.76 -11.41 8.29
N ARG A 146 -12.02 -10.98 8.24
CA ARG A 146 -13.17 -11.74 8.74
C ARG A 146 -13.99 -12.39 7.62
N LEU A 147 -13.53 -12.31 6.38
CA LEU A 147 -14.25 -12.82 5.21
C LEU A 147 -13.88 -14.26 4.85
N GLY A 148 -12.78 -14.77 5.41
CA GLY A 148 -12.26 -16.09 5.09
C GLY A 148 -11.13 -16.04 4.06
N GLU A 149 -10.55 -17.19 3.78
CA GLU A 149 -9.46 -17.32 2.82
C GLU A 149 -9.94 -17.07 1.39
N GLY A 150 -9.05 -16.55 0.54
CA GLY A 150 -9.33 -16.32 -0.87
C GLY A 150 -10.34 -15.20 -1.17
N ILE A 151 -10.75 -14.43 -0.16
CA ILE A 151 -11.56 -13.23 -0.34
C ILE A 151 -10.75 -12.00 0.09
N ASP A 152 -10.46 -11.10 -0.85
CA ASP A 152 -9.78 -9.84 -0.58
C ASP A 152 -10.68 -8.62 -0.84
N VAL A 153 -10.29 -7.48 -0.29
CA VAL A 153 -11.01 -6.20 -0.42
C VAL A 153 -10.13 -5.19 -1.13
N LYS A 154 -10.48 -4.84 -2.38
CA LYS A 154 -9.80 -3.78 -3.12
C LYS A 154 -10.51 -2.45 -2.91
N THR A 155 -9.73 -1.41 -2.68
CA THR A 155 -10.19 -0.04 -2.45
C THR A 155 -9.39 0.94 -3.29
N SER A 156 -9.60 2.24 -3.12
CA SER A 156 -8.85 3.29 -3.80
C SER A 156 -7.34 3.28 -3.55
N SER A 157 -6.83 2.52 -2.57
CA SER A 157 -5.39 2.29 -2.41
C SER A 157 -4.85 1.19 -3.34
N GLY A 158 -5.71 0.52 -4.09
CA GLY A 158 -5.39 -0.58 -4.99
C GLY A 158 -6.17 -0.49 -6.30
N TYR A 159 -6.07 -1.55 -7.10
CA TYR A 159 -6.69 -1.62 -8.42
C TYR A 159 -7.20 -3.03 -8.71
N VAL A 160 -8.03 -3.11 -9.74
CA VAL A 160 -8.51 -4.36 -10.35
C VAL A 160 -8.14 -4.38 -11.82
N VAL A 161 -8.10 -5.57 -12.42
CA VAL A 161 -8.05 -5.71 -13.88
C VAL A 161 -9.46 -5.50 -14.43
N LEU A 162 -9.64 -4.55 -15.34
CA LEU A 162 -10.94 -4.20 -15.89
C LEU A 162 -11.29 -5.02 -17.15
N PRO A 163 -12.58 -5.30 -17.39
CA PRO A 163 -13.06 -6.00 -18.56
C PRO A 163 -12.62 -5.42 -19.91
N THR A 164 -12.57 -6.38 -20.84
CA THR A 164 -11.86 -6.53 -22.11
C THR A 164 -10.36 -6.84 -22.03
N SER A 165 -9.71 -6.67 -20.86
CA SER A 165 -8.35 -7.16 -20.60
C SER A 165 -8.20 -8.67 -20.80
N VAL A 166 -7.01 -9.12 -21.15
CA VAL A 166 -6.68 -10.53 -21.42
C VAL A 166 -5.95 -11.15 -20.23
N HIS A 167 -6.46 -12.28 -19.73
CA HIS A 167 -5.81 -13.02 -18.65
C HIS A 167 -4.49 -13.64 -19.15
N PRO A 168 -3.35 -13.40 -18.46
CA PRO A 168 -2.02 -13.76 -18.98
C PRO A 168 -1.83 -15.27 -19.19
N ASP A 169 -2.38 -16.11 -18.30
CA ASP A 169 -2.15 -17.56 -18.36
C ASP A 169 -3.07 -18.28 -19.36
N THR A 170 -4.25 -17.73 -19.64
CA THR A 170 -5.31 -18.44 -20.39
C THR A 170 -5.61 -17.79 -21.74
N GLY A 171 -5.16 -16.56 -21.96
CA GLY A 171 -5.48 -15.77 -23.16
C GLY A 171 -6.95 -15.37 -23.29
N ARG A 172 -7.82 -15.75 -22.34
CA ARG A 172 -9.24 -15.38 -22.36
C ARG A 172 -9.46 -14.02 -21.71
N ARG A 173 -10.51 -13.34 -22.14
CA ARG A 173 -10.82 -11.99 -21.66
C ARG A 173 -11.49 -12.01 -20.29
N TYR A 174 -11.22 -10.97 -19.51
CA TYR A 174 -12.08 -10.54 -18.42
C TYR A 174 -13.38 -9.98 -19.00
N THR A 175 -14.52 -10.40 -18.46
CA THR A 175 -15.85 -9.97 -18.93
C THR A 175 -16.62 -9.25 -17.83
N ARG A 176 -17.57 -8.41 -18.21
CA ARG A 176 -18.40 -7.61 -17.31
C ARG A 176 -19.84 -8.10 -17.36
N ILE A 177 -20.47 -8.25 -16.20
CA ILE A 177 -21.92 -8.36 -16.08
C ILE A 177 -22.42 -6.99 -15.63
N GLU A 178 -23.19 -6.32 -16.49
CA GLU A 178 -23.70 -4.99 -16.20
C GLU A 178 -24.87 -5.04 -15.21
N ARG A 179 -24.70 -4.28 -14.12
CA ARG A 179 -25.65 -4.08 -13.02
C ARG A 179 -25.32 -2.75 -12.34
N GLU A 180 -26.26 -2.20 -11.59
CA GLU A 180 -25.95 -1.10 -10.68
C GLU A 180 -25.02 -1.58 -9.56
N VAL A 181 -24.19 -0.66 -9.05
CA VAL A 181 -23.36 -0.95 -7.87
C VAL A 181 -24.28 -1.02 -6.64
N ALA A 182 -24.49 -2.23 -6.13
CA ALA A 182 -25.38 -2.50 -5.03
C ALA A 182 -24.91 -1.83 -3.72
N ALA A 183 -25.85 -1.61 -2.80
CA ALA A 183 -25.51 -1.26 -1.43
C ALA A 183 -24.76 -2.42 -0.77
N THR A 184 -23.82 -2.12 0.11
CA THR A 184 -23.21 -3.15 0.96
C THR A 184 -24.24 -3.68 1.95
N PRO A 185 -24.51 -5.00 2.00
CA PRO A 185 -25.38 -5.58 3.02
C PRO A 185 -24.86 -5.27 4.43
N GLY A 186 -25.76 -5.09 5.39
CA GLY A 186 -25.40 -4.74 6.77
C GLY A 186 -24.39 -5.72 7.39
N TRP A 187 -24.64 -7.03 7.22
CA TRP A 187 -23.75 -8.08 7.71
C TRP A 187 -22.34 -7.98 7.11
N LEU A 188 -22.22 -7.67 5.82
CA LEU A 188 -20.94 -7.54 5.15
C LEU A 188 -20.21 -6.28 5.65
N ALA A 189 -20.95 -5.17 5.81
CA ALA A 189 -20.38 -3.94 6.37
C ALA A 189 -19.82 -4.16 7.79
N ASP A 190 -20.49 -4.99 8.61
CA ASP A 190 -20.04 -5.33 9.95
C ASP A 190 -18.80 -6.23 9.97
N LEU A 191 -18.67 -7.15 9.00
CA LEU A 191 -17.45 -7.96 8.83
C LEU A 191 -16.28 -7.14 8.28
N LEU A 192 -16.56 -6.21 7.38
CA LEU A 192 -15.58 -5.34 6.73
C LEU A 192 -15.05 -4.25 7.65
N ARG A 193 -15.84 -3.84 8.65
CA ARG A 193 -15.40 -2.86 9.64
C ARG A 193 -14.14 -3.46 10.27
N ALA A 194 -13.00 -2.85 9.95
CA ALA A 194 -11.80 -3.09 10.72
C ALA A 194 -12.22 -2.84 12.16
N GLU A 195 -12.06 -3.83 13.04
CA GLU A 195 -12.10 -3.53 14.46
C GLU A 195 -11.24 -2.28 14.60
N ALA A 196 -11.82 -1.19 15.10
CA ALA A 196 -11.00 -0.17 15.70
C ALA A 196 -10.18 -0.99 16.66
N ARG A 197 -8.91 -1.28 16.32
CA ARG A 197 -7.95 -2.00 17.17
C ARG A 197 -8.23 -1.39 18.50
N ALA A 198 -8.94 -2.13 19.39
CA ALA A 198 -9.76 -1.52 20.44
C ALA A 198 -8.92 -0.36 20.89
N ALA A 199 -9.32 0.88 20.51
CA ALA A 199 -8.50 2.04 20.82
C ALA A 199 -8.37 1.81 22.30
N SER A 200 -7.19 1.36 22.74
CA SER A 200 -7.01 0.82 24.08
C SER A 200 -7.59 1.94 24.86
N GLN A 201 -8.76 1.70 25.51
CA GLN A 201 -9.73 2.79 25.70
C GLN A 201 -8.89 3.99 26.10
N PRO A 202 -9.15 5.22 25.64
CA PRO A 202 -8.91 6.26 26.61
C PRO A 202 -9.84 5.83 27.77
N ARG A 203 -9.33 4.96 28.68
CA ARG A 203 -9.39 5.16 30.09
C ARG A 203 -9.29 6.66 30.10
N LEU A 204 -10.39 7.30 30.49
CA LEU A 204 -10.28 8.60 31.08
C LEU A 204 -9.18 8.43 32.13
N ARG A 205 -7.93 8.63 31.69
CA ARG A 205 -6.94 9.35 32.43
C ARG A 205 -7.66 10.68 32.53
N ILE A 206 -8.48 10.78 33.58
CA ILE A 206 -8.45 11.97 34.40
C ILE A 206 -6.97 12.32 34.41
N ALA A 207 -6.65 13.37 33.67
CA ALA A 207 -5.32 13.88 33.56
C ALA A 207 -4.98 14.40 34.95
N LEU A 208 -4.58 13.51 35.85
CA LEU A 208 -3.46 13.80 36.69
C LEU A 208 -2.28 13.81 35.73
N SER A 209 -2.00 15.00 35.23
CA SER A 209 -0.74 15.37 34.61
C SER A 209 0.39 14.72 35.40
N SER A 210 0.99 13.66 34.85
CA SER A 210 2.39 13.38 35.11
C SER A 210 3.16 14.07 34.00
N ASN A 211 3.58 15.30 34.27
CA ASN A 211 4.32 16.21 33.39
C ASN A 211 5.77 15.72 33.12
N GLY A 212 5.95 14.45 32.76
CA GLY A 212 7.28 13.84 32.59
C GLY A 212 7.55 13.37 31.15
N PRO A 213 8.77 13.55 30.62
CA PRO A 213 9.18 12.95 29.36
C PRO A 213 8.99 11.42 29.36
N GLY A 214 8.66 10.83 28.21
CA GLY A 214 8.53 9.38 28.07
C GLY A 214 9.83 8.67 28.42
N ILE A 215 9.81 7.37 28.71
CA ILE A 215 11.02 6.63 29.09
C ILE A 215 12.13 6.69 28.02
N ALA A 216 11.77 6.75 26.74
CA ALA A 216 12.73 6.92 25.65
C ALA A 216 13.38 8.32 25.66
N ASP A 217 12.62 9.35 26.05
CA ASP A 217 13.08 10.72 26.17
C ASP A 217 13.96 10.86 27.42
N ARG A 218 13.51 10.37 28.59
CA ARG A 218 14.30 10.30 29.82
C ARG A 218 15.64 9.57 29.62
N PHE A 219 15.61 8.45 28.89
CA PHE A 219 16.84 7.73 28.55
C PHE A 219 17.73 8.54 27.60
N SER A 220 17.17 9.19 26.58
CA SER A 220 17.97 9.99 25.66
C SER A 220 18.55 11.25 26.30
N ASP A 221 17.85 11.82 27.29
CA ASP A 221 18.30 12.98 28.06
C ASP A 221 19.30 12.60 29.16
N GLY A 222 19.12 11.43 29.78
CA GLY A 222 19.91 10.97 30.94
C GLY A 222 21.08 10.04 30.62
N THR A 223 21.24 9.61 29.38
CA THR A 223 22.31 8.70 28.95
C THR A 223 23.19 9.39 27.92
N SER A 224 24.50 9.15 27.97
CA SER A 224 25.51 9.67 27.05
C SER A 224 25.68 8.79 25.80
N TRP A 225 26.23 9.33 24.71
CA TRP A 225 26.63 8.53 23.55
C TRP A 225 27.75 7.54 23.91
N SER A 226 28.65 7.89 24.83
CA SER A 226 29.66 6.96 25.36
C SER A 226 29.03 5.74 26.02
N GLU A 227 28.05 5.93 26.90
CA GLU A 227 27.35 4.83 27.57
C GLU A 227 26.59 3.91 26.61
N VAL A 228 26.13 4.45 25.46
CA VAL A 228 25.43 3.65 24.45
C VAL A 228 26.38 2.92 23.52
N LEU A 229 27.49 3.53 23.11
CA LEU A 229 28.32 3.05 22.00
C LEU A 229 29.59 2.31 22.45
N GLU A 230 30.25 2.76 23.52
CA GLU A 230 31.53 2.19 23.98
C GLU A 230 31.43 0.73 24.44
N PRO A 231 30.34 0.28 25.12
CA PRO A 231 30.17 -1.14 25.45
C PRO A 231 30.18 -2.06 24.22
N HIS A 232 29.85 -1.50 23.05
CA HIS A 232 29.83 -2.18 21.76
C HIS A 232 31.11 -1.93 20.94
N GLY A 233 32.17 -1.45 21.60
CA GLY A 233 33.51 -1.29 21.04
C GLY A 233 33.73 -0.04 20.20
N TRP A 234 32.75 0.85 20.11
CA TRP A 234 32.92 2.14 19.44
C TRP A 234 33.82 3.07 20.25
N ARG A 235 34.50 3.99 19.56
CA ARG A 235 35.34 5.00 20.22
C ARG A 235 35.09 6.37 19.62
N CYS A 236 34.99 7.39 20.48
CA CYS A 236 34.99 8.77 20.03
C CYS A 236 36.41 9.13 19.58
N VAL A 237 36.56 9.63 18.34
CA VAL A 237 37.88 9.93 17.74
C VAL A 237 38.18 11.42 17.66
N THR A 238 37.15 12.27 17.70
CA THR A 238 37.29 13.73 17.67
C THR A 238 36.08 14.38 18.31
N GLY A 239 36.31 15.45 19.08
CA GLY A 239 35.27 16.23 19.75
C GLY A 239 34.90 15.66 21.14
N ASP A 240 34.01 16.36 21.83
CA ASP A 240 33.34 15.85 23.02
C ASP A 240 32.23 14.87 22.57
N PRO A 241 32.24 13.61 23.03
CA PRO A 241 31.25 12.56 22.72
C PRO A 241 29.78 13.01 22.66
N GLU A 242 29.41 14.01 23.48
CA GLU A 242 28.03 14.47 23.64
C GLU A 242 27.65 15.66 22.74
N THR A 243 28.63 16.26 22.07
CA THR A 243 28.42 17.48 21.29
C THR A 243 28.22 17.21 19.81
N ASP A 244 27.44 18.09 19.16
CA ASP A 244 27.34 18.09 17.70
C ASP A 244 28.72 18.29 17.08
N GLY A 245 29.05 17.44 16.10
CA GLY A 245 30.37 17.37 15.47
C GLY A 245 31.27 16.26 16.01
N ALA A 246 30.91 15.60 17.12
CA ALA A 246 31.62 14.43 17.61
C ALA A 246 31.67 13.32 16.55
N ARG A 247 32.84 12.72 16.32
CA ARG A 247 32.96 11.59 15.38
C ARG A 247 33.29 10.31 16.11
N TRP A 248 32.65 9.24 15.66
CA TRP A 248 32.70 7.92 16.26
C TRP A 248 33.23 6.91 15.27
N ARG A 249 34.09 6.00 15.74
CA ARG A 249 34.67 4.91 14.95
C ARG A 249 34.20 3.56 15.49
N HIS A 250 33.64 2.74 14.60
CA HIS A 250 33.23 1.36 14.89
C HIS A 250 34.48 0.45 15.02
N PRO A 251 34.48 -0.60 15.86
CA PRO A 251 35.65 -1.46 16.06
C PRO A 251 36.16 -2.13 14.78
N ASN A 252 35.25 -2.46 13.85
CA ASN A 252 35.61 -3.07 12.56
C ASN A 252 35.84 -2.05 11.44
N ALA A 253 35.99 -0.76 11.77
CA ALA A 253 36.11 0.29 10.78
C ALA A 253 37.51 0.33 10.14
N THR A 254 37.54 0.28 8.81
CA THR A 254 38.73 0.51 7.99
C THR A 254 39.01 1.99 7.75
N SER A 255 38.04 2.86 8.03
CA SER A 255 38.16 4.32 7.93
C SER A 255 38.40 4.98 9.30
N PRO A 256 38.98 6.21 9.35
CA PRO A 256 39.24 6.92 10.61
C PRO A 256 37.99 7.24 11.44
N SER A 257 36.83 7.35 10.82
CA SER A 257 35.53 7.55 11.47
C SER A 257 34.41 6.83 10.71
N SER A 258 33.34 6.47 11.41
CA SER A 258 32.21 5.66 10.92
C SER A 258 30.86 6.38 11.07
N ALA A 259 30.78 7.32 12.02
CA ALA A 259 29.58 8.08 12.31
C ALA A 259 29.92 9.47 12.87
N SER A 260 28.94 10.36 12.91
CA SER A 260 29.03 11.66 13.58
C SER A 260 27.75 12.03 14.31
N VAL A 261 27.85 12.78 15.40
CA VAL A 261 26.71 13.36 16.10
C VAL A 261 26.32 14.68 15.44
N MET A 262 25.05 14.82 15.06
CA MET A 262 24.48 16.05 14.53
C MET A 262 23.05 16.19 15.05
N HIS A 263 22.65 17.37 15.51
CA HIS A 263 21.36 17.64 16.13
C HIS A 263 21.02 16.65 17.27
N GLY A 264 22.03 16.27 18.06
CA GLY A 264 21.88 15.29 19.15
C GLY A 264 21.62 13.85 18.70
N LYS A 265 21.72 13.55 17.40
CA LYS A 265 21.49 12.22 16.81
C LYS A 265 22.76 11.66 16.18
N LEU A 266 22.90 10.35 16.17
CA LEU A 266 23.99 9.65 15.50
C LEU A 266 23.65 9.43 14.02
N PHE A 267 24.49 9.97 13.14
CA PHE A 267 24.45 9.75 11.70
C PHE A 267 25.59 8.82 11.31
N VAL A 268 25.27 7.65 10.77
CA VAL A 268 26.22 6.60 10.42
C VAL A 268 26.41 6.58 8.90
N TYR A 269 27.64 6.73 8.43
CA TYR A 269 27.96 6.73 6.99
C TYR A 269 28.83 5.53 6.56
N SER A 270 29.19 4.66 7.51
CA SER A 270 29.93 3.42 7.23
C SER A 270 28.99 2.21 7.16
N PRO A 271 28.97 1.43 6.07
CA PRO A 271 28.12 0.25 5.95
C PRO A 271 28.62 -0.95 6.78
N ASN A 272 29.87 -0.91 7.28
CA ASN A 272 30.47 -1.99 8.06
C ASN A 272 30.18 -1.87 9.57
N THR A 273 28.92 -1.61 9.92
CA THR A 273 28.45 -1.47 11.30
C THR A 273 27.09 -2.14 11.46
N SER A 274 26.62 -2.33 12.69
CA SER A 274 25.26 -2.84 12.95
C SER A 274 24.13 -1.87 12.58
N PHE A 275 24.46 -0.63 12.18
CA PHE A 275 23.51 0.41 11.80
C PHE A 275 23.32 0.47 10.29
N GLU A 276 22.12 0.86 9.86
CA GLU A 276 21.88 1.24 8.48
C GLU A 276 22.54 2.59 8.20
N THR A 277 23.13 2.73 7.01
CA THR A 277 23.75 3.97 6.58
C THR A 277 22.71 5.08 6.44
N THR A 278 22.94 6.20 7.12
CA THR A 278 22.09 7.39 7.11
C THR A 278 22.67 8.47 6.20
N GLU A 279 21.82 9.20 5.48
CA GLU A 279 22.24 10.36 4.69
C GLU A 279 22.58 11.55 5.58
N ALA A 280 23.77 12.15 5.38
CA ALA A 280 24.18 13.37 6.07
C ALA A 280 23.24 14.52 5.69
N GLY A 281 22.48 15.05 6.66
CA GLY A 281 21.49 16.10 6.46
C GLY A 281 20.04 15.62 6.25
N GLY A 282 19.78 14.31 6.25
CA GLY A 282 18.42 13.76 6.27
C GLY A 282 17.78 13.80 7.67
N PRO A 283 16.44 13.74 7.82
CA PRO A 283 15.78 13.80 9.13
C PRO A 283 16.00 12.55 10.03
N ASN A 284 16.68 11.52 9.51
CA ASN A 284 16.63 10.14 9.99
C ASN A 284 17.88 9.66 10.74
N GLY A 285 18.52 10.51 11.56
CA GLY A 285 19.55 10.06 12.51
C GLY A 285 19.00 9.19 13.64
N TYR A 286 19.87 8.41 14.29
CA TYR A 286 19.51 7.59 15.45
C TYR A 286 19.51 8.42 16.74
N THR A 287 18.44 8.33 17.53
CA THR A 287 18.47 8.80 18.92
C THR A 287 19.25 7.81 19.78
N LYS A 288 19.73 8.24 20.96
CA LYS A 288 20.45 7.37 21.91
C LYS A 288 19.63 6.13 22.26
N PHE A 289 18.33 6.28 22.49
CA PHE A 289 17.43 5.14 22.73
C PHE A 289 17.30 4.19 21.53
N ARG A 290 17.22 4.71 20.29
CA ARG A 290 17.18 3.85 19.08
C ARG A 290 18.50 3.10 18.87
N ALA A 291 19.62 3.75 19.13
CA ALA A 291 20.93 3.11 19.06
C ALA A 291 21.09 2.03 20.15
N TYR A 292 20.69 2.32 21.38
CA TYR A 292 20.67 1.34 22.47
C TYR A 292 19.80 0.12 22.14
N ALA A 293 18.58 0.33 21.63
CA ALA A 293 17.69 -0.75 21.23
C ALA A 293 18.28 -1.60 20.11
N LEU A 294 18.94 -0.97 19.13
CA LEU A 294 19.58 -1.70 18.03
C LEU A 294 20.75 -2.56 18.52
N LEU A 295 21.63 -2.00 19.36
CA LEU A 295 22.84 -2.65 19.82
C LEU A 295 22.58 -3.75 20.87
N ASN A 296 21.58 -3.58 21.73
CA ASN A 296 21.35 -4.48 22.88
C ASN A 296 20.12 -5.39 22.69
N HIS A 297 19.17 -5.01 21.83
CA HIS A 297 17.86 -5.67 21.72
C HIS A 297 17.45 -5.94 20.25
N ASN A 298 18.41 -6.04 19.32
CA ASN A 298 18.17 -6.28 17.89
C ASN A 298 17.16 -5.31 17.23
N GLY A 299 17.07 -4.08 17.75
CA GLY A 299 16.17 -3.04 17.25
C GLY A 299 14.74 -3.11 17.80
N ASP A 300 14.43 -4.05 18.71
CA ASP A 300 13.13 -4.12 19.35
C ASP A 300 12.99 -3.04 20.45
N MET A 301 12.36 -1.93 20.05
CA MET A 301 12.09 -0.78 20.91
C MET A 301 11.20 -1.12 22.12
N SER A 302 10.33 -2.13 22.01
CA SER A 302 9.43 -2.53 23.09
C SER A 302 10.15 -3.34 24.16
N VAL A 303 11.07 -4.22 23.74
CA VAL A 303 11.93 -4.99 24.65
C VAL A 303 12.91 -4.06 25.36
N ALA A 304 13.57 -3.16 24.61
CA ALA A 304 14.47 -2.15 25.17
C ALA A 304 13.79 -1.26 26.22
N SER A 305 12.57 -0.78 25.93
CA SER A 305 11.81 0.03 26.90
C SER A 305 11.44 -0.76 28.16
N ARG A 306 11.16 -2.06 28.05
CA ARG A 306 10.85 -2.91 29.22
C ARG A 306 12.09 -3.23 30.04
N ALA A 307 13.27 -3.36 29.42
CA ALA A 307 14.53 -3.56 30.14
C ALA A 307 14.83 -2.35 31.04
N LEU A 308 14.74 -1.13 30.50
CA LEU A 308 14.97 0.10 31.25
C LEU A 308 13.96 0.31 32.40
N ARG A 309 12.72 -0.17 32.27
CA ARG A 309 11.72 -0.13 33.36
C ARG A 309 12.01 -1.07 34.52
N LYS A 310 12.88 -2.05 34.33
CA LYS A 310 13.28 -3.01 35.37
C LYS A 310 14.57 -2.60 36.08
N GLU A 311 15.27 -1.62 35.53
CA GLU A 311 16.52 -1.05 36.06
C GLU A 311 16.29 0.25 36.85
N ASP A 312 15.15 0.94 36.62
CA ASP A 312 14.55 1.98 37.49
C ASP A 312 14.01 1.37 38.80
#